data_AF-A0A9W6FFV1-F1
#
_entry.id   AF-A0A9W6FFV1-F1
#
_cell.length_a   1.000
_cell.length_b   1.000
_cell.length_c   1.000
_cell.angle_alpha   90.00
_cell.angle_beta   90.00
_cell.angle_gamma   90.00
#
_symmetry.space_group_name_H-M   'P 1'
#
loop_
_entity.id
_entity.type
_entity.pdbx_description
1 polymer ?
#
loop_
_entity_poly.entity_id
_entity_poly.type
_entity_poly.pdbx_seq_one_letter_code
_entity_poly.pdbx_strand_id
1 'polypeptide(L)'
;MKEHFVDLTDGTRLSVRVNFGTIYYLQKQKGFYRIQKKAGKNPKSLTQGESFKIAADVIYAVLRSNGKNVTFDEALSLVPPDPEQVEQVLQAFQEEYDKYAKKKQAKTKVKP
;
A
#
# COMPACT_ATOMS: atom_id res chain seq x y z
N MET A 1 -18.58 -1.30 5.40
CA MET A 1 -17.40 -1.13 4.52
C MET A 1 -16.67 -2.46 4.51
N LYS A 2 -16.36 -3.04 3.34
CA LYS A 2 -15.48 -4.22 3.29
C LYS A 2 -14.09 -3.75 3.77
N GLU A 3 -13.65 -4.25 4.91
CA GLU A 3 -12.28 -4.05 5.38
C GLU A 3 -11.38 -5.01 4.60
N HIS A 4 -10.32 -4.47 3.99
CA HIS A 4 -9.34 -5.29 3.29
C HIS A 4 -8.29 -5.74 4.28
N PHE A 5 -8.07 -7.05 4.35
CA PHE A 5 -7.07 -7.66 5.20
C PHE A 5 -6.05 -8.41 4.35
N VAL A 6 -4.81 -8.38 4.81
CA VAL A 6 -3.70 -9.14 4.23
C VAL A 6 -2.98 -9.86 5.34
N ASP A 7 -2.57 -11.10 5.10
CA ASP A 7 -1.80 -11.88 6.07
C ASP A 7 -0.32 -11.64 5.78
N LEU A 8 0.44 -11.29 6.83
CA LEU A 8 1.88 -11.07 6.77
C LEU A 8 2.64 -12.36 7.07
N THR A 9 3.94 -12.38 6.76
CA THR A 9 4.81 -13.56 6.96
C THR A 9 4.86 -14.06 8.39
N ASP A 10 4.69 -13.17 9.38
CA ASP A 10 4.68 -13.51 10.81
C ASP A 10 3.30 -14.01 11.31
N GLY A 11 2.32 -14.18 10.41
CA GLY A 11 0.95 -14.53 10.74
C GLY A 11 0.08 -13.36 11.20
N THR A 12 0.62 -12.13 11.23
CA THR A 12 -0.17 -10.94 11.54
C THR A 12 -1.19 -10.68 10.42
N ARG A 13 -2.47 -10.57 10.78
CA ARG A 13 -3.53 -10.11 9.87
C ARG A 13 -3.62 -8.59 9.87
N LEU A 14 -3.08 -7.95 8.84
CA LEU A 14 -3.00 -6.49 8.71
C LEU A 14 -4.26 -5.94 8.04
N SER A 15 -4.95 -5.01 8.73
CA SER A 15 -6.01 -4.21 8.11
C SER A 15 -5.39 -3.13 7.23
N VAL A 16 -5.66 -3.19 5.93
CA VAL A 16 -5.22 -2.20 4.96
C VAL A 16 -6.19 -1.03 5.02
N ARG A 17 -5.73 0.11 5.55
CA ARG A 17 -6.49 1.36 5.62
C ARG A 17 -5.64 2.49 5.05
N VAL A 18 -6.18 3.24 4.11
CA VAL A 18 -5.49 4.40 3.53
C VAL A 18 -5.96 5.70 4.17
N ASN A 19 -5.02 6.39 4.81
CA ASN A 19 -5.22 7.70 5.44
C ASN A 19 -4.08 8.66 5.06
N PHE A 20 -4.12 9.89 5.57
CA PHE A 20 -3.06 10.88 5.31
C PHE A 20 -1.66 10.38 5.68
N GLY A 21 -1.50 9.76 6.84
CA GLY A 21 -0.21 9.21 7.29
C GLY A 21 0.32 8.14 6.34
N THR A 22 -0.57 7.29 5.81
CA THR A 22 -0.22 6.26 4.83
C THR A 22 0.36 6.90 3.57
N ILE A 23 -0.31 7.92 3.03
CA ILE A 23 0.19 8.65 1.85
C ILE A 23 1.52 9.35 2.15
N TYR A 24 1.65 9.96 3.32
CA TYR A 24 2.88 10.64 3.75
C TYR A 24 4.08 9.69 3.82
N TYR A 25 3.93 8.54 4.47
CA TYR A 25 5.01 7.55 4.57
C TYR A 25 5.35 6.92 3.22
N LEU A 26 4.33 6.70 2.38
CA LEU A 26 4.54 6.15 1.05
C LEU A 26 5.26 7.14 0.13
N GLN A 27 4.91 8.42 0.15
CA GLN A 27 5.60 9.48 -0.61
C GLN A 27 7.08 9.64 -0.24
N LYS A 28 7.46 9.29 0.98
CA LYS A 28 8.86 9.27 1.42
C LYS A 28 9.66 8.09 0.86
N GLN A 29 8.99 7.05 0.37
CA GLN A 29 9.66 5.94 -0.29
C GLN A 29 10.00 6.29 -1.74
N LYS A 30 11.25 6.03 -2.14
CA LYS A 30 11.75 6.28 -3.50
C LYS A 30 10.95 5.53 -4.58
N GLY A 31 10.19 4.49 -4.20
CA GLY A 31 9.36 3.67 -5.08
C GLY A 31 8.00 4.26 -5.44
N PHE A 32 7.41 5.13 -4.61
CA PHE A 32 6.01 5.56 -4.75
C PHE A 32 5.67 6.17 -6.11
N TYR A 33 6.47 7.13 -6.57
CA TYR A 33 6.23 7.77 -7.87
C TYR A 33 6.48 6.82 -9.05
N ARG A 34 7.35 5.81 -8.89
CA ARG A 34 7.57 4.77 -9.92
C ARG A 34 6.35 3.85 -10.03
N ILE A 35 5.76 3.46 -8.90
CA ILE A 35 4.53 2.68 -8.84
C ILE A 35 3.39 3.44 -9.51
N GLN A 36 3.16 4.69 -9.11
CA GLN A 36 2.08 5.51 -9.65
C GLN A 36 2.21 5.70 -11.17
N LYS A 37 3.44 5.88 -11.68
CA LYS A 37 3.72 6.09 -13.11
C LYS A 37 3.66 4.81 -13.94
N LYS A 38 4.07 3.65 -13.40
CA LYS A 38 4.04 2.35 -14.09
C LYS A 38 2.68 1.66 -13.96
N ALA A 39 2.13 1.54 -12.76
CA ALA A 39 0.84 0.89 -12.51
C ALA A 39 -0.33 1.65 -13.17
N GLY A 40 -0.26 2.99 -13.21
CA GLY A 40 -1.24 3.81 -13.94
C GLY A 40 -1.22 3.63 -15.46
N LYS A 41 -0.17 3.01 -16.03
CA LYS A 41 -0.07 2.73 -17.47
C LYS A 41 -0.27 1.25 -17.81
N ASN A 42 0.26 0.32 -17.01
CA ASN A 42 0.03 -1.11 -17.18
C ASN A 42 0.40 -1.90 -15.89
N PRO A 43 -0.55 -2.34 -15.06
CA PRO A 43 -0.26 -3.03 -13.81
C PRO A 43 0.51 -4.34 -13.97
N LYS A 44 0.41 -5.02 -15.14
CA LYS A 44 1.19 -6.23 -15.48
C LYS A 44 2.66 -5.95 -15.89
N SER A 45 3.11 -4.69 -15.84
CA SER A 45 4.48 -4.32 -16.24
C SER A 45 5.52 -4.43 -15.12
N LEU A 46 5.09 -4.73 -13.90
CA LEU A 46 6.00 -4.89 -12.77
C LEU A 46 6.65 -6.28 -12.82
N THR A 47 7.97 -6.34 -12.63
CA THR A 47 8.62 -7.63 -12.36
C THR A 47 8.21 -8.14 -10.98
N GLN A 48 8.43 -9.43 -10.71
CA GLN A 48 8.20 -10.00 -9.39
C GLN A 48 8.97 -9.23 -8.31
N GLY A 49 10.28 -9.01 -8.49
CA GLY A 49 11.08 -8.24 -7.53
C GLY A 49 10.61 -6.80 -7.33
N GLU A 50 10.08 -6.15 -8.38
CA GLU A 50 9.44 -4.84 -8.23
C GLU A 50 8.17 -4.96 -7.37
N SER A 51 7.32 -5.95 -7.61
CA SER A 51 6.07 -6.16 -6.86
C SER A 51 6.33 -6.38 -5.36
N PHE A 52 7.34 -7.18 -5.02
CA PHE A 52 7.75 -7.42 -3.63
C PHE A 52 8.25 -6.14 -2.96
N LYS A 53 9.08 -5.36 -3.64
CA LYS A 53 9.57 -4.09 -3.11
C LYS A 53 8.44 -3.10 -2.87
N ILE A 54 7.47 -3.07 -3.77
CA ILE A 54 6.30 -2.19 -3.68
C ILE A 54 5.40 -2.64 -2.52
N ALA A 55 5.22 -3.95 -2.33
CA ALA A 55 4.50 -4.48 -1.19
C ALA A 55 5.19 -4.13 0.14
N ALA A 56 6.52 -4.15 0.20
CA ALA A 56 7.27 -3.67 1.37
C ALA A 56 7.01 -2.19 1.65
N ASP A 57 7.05 -1.33 0.63
CA ASP A 57 6.73 0.10 0.75
C ASP A 57 5.31 0.32 1.30
N VAL A 58 4.34 -0.47 0.83
CA VAL A 58 2.94 -0.43 1.27
C VAL A 58 2.80 -0.90 2.73
N ILE A 59 3.34 -2.07 3.07
CA ILE A 59 3.29 -2.63 4.42
C ILE A 59 3.94 -1.67 5.41
N TYR A 60 5.11 -1.12 5.08
CA TYR A 60 5.76 -0.08 5.85
C TYR A 60 4.84 1.11 6.09
N ALA A 61 4.27 1.68 5.03
CA ALA A 61 3.43 2.87 5.13
C ALA A 61 2.17 2.64 5.98
N VAL A 62 1.53 1.47 5.85
CA VAL A 62 0.34 1.09 6.62
C VAL A 62 0.69 0.84 8.09
N LEU A 63 1.78 0.12 8.39
CA LEU A 63 2.20 -0.12 9.77
C LEU A 63 2.53 1.20 10.49
N ARG A 64 3.29 2.08 9.83
CA ARG A 64 3.64 3.41 10.37
C ARG A 64 2.42 4.29 10.55
N SER A 65 1.46 4.29 9.61
CA SER A 65 0.25 5.09 9.72
C SER A 65 -0.72 4.59 10.78
N ASN A 66 -0.61 3.31 11.16
CA ASN A 66 -1.31 2.69 12.27
C ASN A 66 -0.58 2.88 13.62
N GLY A 67 0.50 3.66 13.66
CA GLY A 67 1.23 3.99 14.90
C GLY A 67 2.29 2.98 15.31
N LYS A 68 2.59 1.96 14.50
CA LYS A 68 3.71 1.07 14.77
C LYS A 68 5.02 1.73 14.38
N ASN A 69 6.04 1.63 15.22
CA ASN A 69 7.39 2.06 14.90
C ASN A 69 8.15 0.87 14.30
N VAL A 70 8.15 0.80 12.97
CA VAL A 70 8.91 -0.19 12.20
C VAL A 70 9.89 0.50 11.25
N THR A 71 11.00 -0.16 10.97
CA THR A 71 11.95 0.17 9.91
C THR A 71 11.48 -0.41 8.56
N PHE A 72 12.14 -0.03 7.47
CA PHE A 72 11.84 -0.61 6.16
C PHE A 72 12.22 -2.10 6.10
N ASP A 73 13.36 -2.48 6.66
CA ASP A 73 13.84 -3.87 6.63
C ASP A 73 12.92 -4.81 7.43
N GLU A 74 12.38 -4.33 8.55
CA GLU A 74 11.33 -5.06 9.30
C GLU A 74 10.02 -5.15 8.51
N ALA A 75 9.65 -4.13 7.74
CA ALA A 75 8.48 -4.23 6.86
C ALA A 75 8.72 -5.19 5.68
N LEU A 76 9.95 -5.23 5.16
CA LEU A 76 10.37 -6.14 4.10
C LEU A 76 10.31 -7.61 4.55
N SER A 77 10.72 -7.92 5.79
CA SER A 77 10.64 -9.27 6.33
C SER A 77 9.19 -9.76 6.56
N LEU A 78 8.24 -8.83 6.64
CA LEU A 78 6.81 -9.10 6.76
C LEU A 78 6.11 -9.28 5.40
N VAL A 79 6.78 -9.00 4.29
CA VAL A 79 6.21 -9.22 2.94
C VAL A 79 6.00 -10.71 2.73
N PRO A 80 4.78 -11.14 2.35
CA PRO A 80 4.51 -12.54 2.04
C PRO A 80 5.49 -13.08 0.98
N PRO A 81 6.04 -14.28 1.16
CA PRO A 81 6.96 -14.88 0.20
C PRO A 81 6.22 -15.37 -1.06
N ASP A 82 4.91 -15.58 -0.98
CA ASP A 82 4.07 -16.04 -2.07
C ASP A 82 3.69 -14.87 -3.02
N PRO A 83 3.94 -14.99 -4.33
CA PRO A 83 3.65 -13.92 -5.29
C PRO A 83 2.16 -13.57 -5.40
N GLU A 84 1.26 -14.55 -5.27
CA GLU A 84 -0.19 -14.30 -5.29
C GLU A 84 -0.61 -13.51 -4.05
N GLN A 85 -0.02 -13.81 -2.89
CA GLN A 85 -0.26 -13.02 -1.67
C GLN A 85 0.30 -11.59 -1.79
N VAL A 86 1.44 -11.42 -2.44
CA VAL A 86 1.97 -10.08 -2.76
C VAL A 86 1.00 -9.32 -3.66
N GLU A 87 0.45 -9.95 -4.70
CA GLU A 87 -0.58 -9.32 -5.55
C GLU A 87 -1.82 -8.91 -4.74
N GLN A 88 -2.26 -9.74 -3.80
CA GLN A 88 -3.37 -9.41 -2.90
C GLN A 88 -3.07 -8.18 -2.03
N VAL A 89 -1.84 -8.03 -1.54
CA VAL A 89 -1.40 -6.82 -0.79
C VAL A 89 -1.55 -5.58 -1.65
N LEU A 90 -1.07 -5.64 -2.89
CA LEU A 90 -1.11 -4.51 -3.82
C LEU A 90 -2.54 -4.17 -4.23
N GLN A 91 -3.37 -5.19 -4.49
CA GLN A 91 -4.77 -5.01 -4.84
C GLN A 91 -5.57 -4.39 -3.67
N ALA A 92 -5.42 -4.94 -2.46
CA ALA A 92 -6.06 -4.42 -1.25
C ALA A 92 -5.71 -2.94 -1.02
N PHE A 93 -4.43 -2.57 -1.20
CA PHE A 93 -3.99 -1.19 -1.10
C PHE A 93 -4.58 -0.30 -2.19
N GLN A 94 -4.58 -0.74 -3.45
CA GLN A 94 -5.12 0.02 -4.58
C GLN A 94 -6.60 0.34 -4.39
N GLU A 95 -7.41 -0.64 -3.96
CA GLU A 95 -8.84 -0.46 -3.73
C GLU A 95 -9.12 0.56 -2.60
N GLU A 96 -8.35 0.52 -1.51
CA GLU A 96 -8.46 1.50 -0.42
C GLU A 96 -7.94 2.89 -0.83
N TYR A 97 -6.88 2.95 -1.63
CA TYR A 97 -6.36 4.20 -2.18
C TYR A 97 -7.40 4.89 -3.07
N ASP A 98 -8.08 4.14 -3.94
CA ASP A 98 -9.12 4.67 -4.81
C ASP A 98 -10.33 5.19 -4.02
N LYS A 99 -10.73 4.50 -2.95
CA LYS A 99 -11.76 4.99 -2.02
C LYS A 99 -11.32 6.30 -1.36
N TYR A 100 -10.08 6.37 -0.87
CA TYR A 100 -9.53 7.59 -0.28
C TYR A 100 -9.49 8.74 -1.28
N ALA A 101 -9.02 8.49 -2.51
CA ALA A 101 -8.94 9.48 -3.58
C ALA A 101 -10.32 10.02 -3.97
N LYS A 102 -11.33 9.14 -4.14
CA LYS A 102 -12.73 9.53 -4.42
C LYS A 102 -13.31 10.41 -3.30
N LYS A 103 -13.10 10.02 -2.04
CA LYS A 103 -13.53 10.82 -0.87
C LYS A 103 -12.87 12.21 -0.84
N LYS A 104 -11.57 12.28 -1.16
CA LYS A 104 -10.82 13.55 -1.24
C LYS A 104 -11.36 14.44 -2.35
N GLN A 105 -11.58 13.90 -3.55
CA GLN A 105 -12.14 14.64 -4.69
C GLN A 105 -13.55 15.17 -4.40
N ALA A 106 -14.42 14.35 -3.80
CA ALA A 106 -15.75 14.78 -3.40
C ALA A 106 -15.66 15.99 -2.45
N LYS A 107 -14.84 15.91 -1.39
CA LYS A 107 -14.63 17.01 -0.44
C LYS A 107 -14.08 18.29 -1.07
N THR A 108 -13.23 18.18 -2.10
CA THR A 108 -12.73 19.35 -2.83
C THR A 108 -13.82 20.00 -3.69
N LYS A 109 -14.73 19.21 -4.27
CA LYS A 109 -15.85 19.73 -5.10
C LYS A 109 -16.99 20.38 -4.28
N VAL A 110 -17.12 20.06 -2.99
CA VAL A 110 -18.14 20.68 -2.10
C VAL A 110 -17.63 21.93 -1.38
N LYS A 111 -16.37 22.33 -1.58
CA LYS A 111 -15.88 23.62 -1.09
C LYS A 111 -16.33 24.72 -2.07
N PRO A 112 -17.10 25.73 -1.60
CA PRO A 112 -17.53 26.86 -2.43
C PRO A 112 -16.34 27.72 -2.89
#